data_AF-A0A1J5THI1-F1
#
_entry.id   AF-A0A1J5THI1-F1
#
_cell.length_a   1.000
_cell.length_b   1.000
_cell.length_c   1.000
_cell.angle_alpha   90.00
_cell.angle_beta   90.00
_cell.angle_gamma   90.00
#
_symmetry.space_group_name_H-M   'P 1'
#
loop_
_entity.id
_entity.type
_entity.pdbx_description
1 polymer ?
#
loop_
_entity_poly.entity_id
_entity_poly.type
_entity_poly.pdbx_seq_one_letter_code
_entity_poly.pdbx_strand_id
1 'polypeptide(L)'
;MEIICYRDPELARESRYLPAATYNLAHTLLARSTNGCVFVPIRTMQYLAVLDAEEFVFIDGARKCWIDIAWRDFHPQSRNALDEPIPYQALYYLPDSAQLMSRLQAELPRALHELAGKERLDGPAQVLKFPAPG
;
A
#
# COMPACT_ATOMS: atom_id res chain seq x y z
N MET A 1 -10.61 -11.55 9.71
CA MET A 1 -11.39 -10.30 9.80
C MET A 1 -11.75 -9.90 8.40
N GLU A 2 -13.04 -9.81 8.08
CA GLU A 2 -13.52 -9.43 6.75
C GLU A 2 -13.84 -7.94 6.78
N ILE A 3 -13.21 -7.16 5.89
CA ILE A 3 -13.49 -5.73 5.73
C ILE A 3 -14.00 -5.53 4.31
N ILE A 4 -15.23 -5.03 4.19
CA ILE A 4 -15.81 -4.67 2.90
C ILE A 4 -15.51 -3.18 2.66
N CYS A 5 -14.74 -2.90 1.61
CA CYS A 5 -14.39 -1.53 1.21
C CYS A 5 -15.25 -1.10 0.03
N TYR A 6 -15.78 0.12 0.08
CA TYR A 6 -16.60 0.72 -0.97
C TYR A 6 -15.78 1.72 -1.78
N ARG A 7 -16.03 1.80 -3.08
CA ARG A 7 -15.37 2.76 -3.98
C ARG A 7 -16.42 3.56 -4.72
N ASP A 8 -16.24 4.88 -4.75
CA ASP A 8 -16.99 5.78 -5.62
C ASP A 8 -16.51 5.62 -7.08
N PRO A 9 -17.23 6.19 -8.07
CA PRO A 9 -16.71 6.26 -9.43
C PRO A 9 -15.35 6.97 -9.49
N GLU A 10 -14.45 6.47 -10.35
CA GLU A 10 -13.15 7.10 -10.59
C GLU A 10 -13.35 8.53 -11.11
N LEU A 11 -12.79 9.50 -10.40
CA LEU A 11 -12.83 10.91 -10.80
C LEU A 11 -11.56 11.32 -11.56
N ALA A 12 -10.42 10.74 -11.19
CA ALA A 12 -9.14 11.01 -11.85
C ALA A 12 -8.18 9.82 -11.71
N ARG A 13 -7.20 9.79 -12.61
CA ARG A 13 -6.11 8.82 -12.64
C ARG A 13 -4.79 9.48 -12.97
N GLU A 14 -3.75 9.14 -12.22
CA GLU A 14 -2.39 9.64 -12.42
C GLU A 14 -1.36 8.51 -12.40
N SER A 15 -0.42 8.54 -13.34
CA SER A 15 0.76 7.67 -13.28
C SER A 15 1.79 8.25 -12.32
N ARG A 16 2.29 7.42 -11.40
CA ARG A 16 3.26 7.82 -10.37
C ARG A 16 4.30 6.72 -10.13
N TYR A 17 5.30 7.04 -9.32
CA TYR A 17 6.36 6.13 -8.92
C TYR A 17 6.40 5.99 -7.40
N LEU A 18 6.52 4.76 -6.92
CA LEU A 18 6.69 4.45 -5.51
C LEU A 18 8.15 4.03 -5.27
N PRO A 19 8.85 4.59 -4.28
CA PRO A 19 10.20 4.15 -3.96
C PRO A 19 10.27 2.65 -3.71
N ALA A 20 11.29 1.97 -4.25
CA ALA A 20 11.45 0.53 -4.13
C ALA A 20 11.48 0.06 -2.67
N ALA A 21 12.12 0.81 -1.79
CA ALA A 21 12.17 0.49 -0.36
C ALA A 21 10.76 0.40 0.26
N THR A 22 9.87 1.33 -0.08
CA THR A 22 8.48 1.33 0.40
C THR A 22 7.69 0.17 -0.16
N TYR A 23 7.78 -0.07 -1.47
CA TYR A 23 7.10 -1.18 -2.14
C TYR A 23 7.55 -2.54 -1.60
N ASN A 24 8.87 -2.76 -1.51
CA ASN A 24 9.46 -4.00 -1.02
C ASN A 24 9.09 -4.25 0.45
N LEU A 25 9.06 -3.22 1.30
CA LEU A 25 8.66 -3.35 2.69
C LEU A 25 7.18 -3.76 2.81
N ALA A 26 6.30 -3.10 2.05
CA ALA A 26 4.89 -3.49 1.98
C ALA A 26 4.71 -4.95 1.55
N HIS A 27 5.39 -5.38 0.49
CA HIS A 27 5.34 -6.76 0.01
C HIS A 27 5.96 -7.77 1.00
N THR A 28 6.99 -7.38 1.75
CA THR A 28 7.58 -8.22 2.79
C THR A 28 6.59 -8.46 3.93
N LEU A 29 5.87 -7.42 4.36
CA LEU A 29 4.82 -7.54 5.37
C LEU A 29 3.64 -8.37 4.82
N LEU A 30 3.26 -8.17 3.55
CA LEU A 30 2.21 -8.95 2.89
C LEU A 30 2.53 -10.44 2.86
N ALA A 31 3.76 -10.81 2.50
CA ALA A 31 4.20 -12.20 2.44
C ALA A 31 4.19 -12.90 3.81
N ARG A 32 4.16 -12.15 4.90
CA ARG A 32 4.04 -12.66 6.28
C ARG A 32 2.59 -12.74 6.76
N SER A 33 1.67 -12.05 6.08
CA SER A 33 0.25 -12.06 6.45
C SER A 33 -0.40 -13.39 6.05
N THR A 34 -1.15 -13.98 6.97
CA THR A 34 -1.91 -15.22 6.74
C THR A 34 -3.16 -15.01 5.89
N ASN A 35 -3.66 -13.76 5.81
CA ASN A 35 -4.94 -13.44 5.16
C ASN A 35 -4.77 -12.80 3.77
N GLY A 36 -3.54 -12.71 3.25
CA GLY A 36 -3.26 -12.09 1.95
C GLY A 36 -3.37 -10.57 1.92
N CYS A 37 -3.61 -9.93 3.07
CA CYS A 37 -3.72 -8.48 3.20
C CYS A 37 -3.01 -7.96 4.46
N VAL A 38 -2.55 -6.71 4.44
CA VAL A 38 -1.93 -6.03 5.58
C VAL A 38 -2.69 -4.75 5.87
N PHE A 39 -3.02 -4.57 7.14
CA PHE A 39 -3.69 -3.37 7.65
C PHE A 39 -2.65 -2.44 8.28
N VAL A 40 -2.45 -1.26 7.68
CA VAL A 40 -1.44 -0.28 8.10
C VAL A 40 -2.13 0.99 8.58
N PRO A 41 -2.27 1.21 9.89
CA PRO A 41 -2.83 2.45 10.42
C PRO A 41 -1.86 3.63 10.21
N ILE A 42 -2.29 4.66 9.49
CA ILE A 42 -1.55 5.93 9.31
C ILE A 42 -2.11 6.95 10.31
N ARG A 43 -1.65 6.85 11.56
CA ARG A 43 -2.25 7.59 12.70
C ARG A 43 -2.20 9.10 12.57
N THR A 44 -1.15 9.63 11.95
CA THR A 44 -0.96 11.06 11.68
C THR A 44 -2.01 11.65 10.74
N MET A 45 -2.67 10.79 9.95
CA MET A 45 -3.72 11.17 9.01
C MET A 45 -5.10 10.70 9.47
N GLN A 46 -5.19 9.81 10.45
CA GLN A 46 -6.41 9.03 10.78
C GLN A 46 -6.89 8.16 9.61
N TYR A 47 -5.94 7.67 8.79
CA TYR A 47 -6.22 6.77 7.68
C TYR A 47 -5.87 5.33 8.03
N LEU A 48 -6.53 4.40 7.35
CA LEU A 48 -6.13 3.01 7.28
C LEU A 48 -5.72 2.71 5.83
N ALA A 49 -4.48 2.28 5.63
CA ALA A 49 -4.09 1.66 4.38
C ALA A 49 -4.36 0.15 4.46
N VAL A 50 -5.09 -0.39 3.49
CA VAL A 50 -5.26 -1.83 3.30
C VAL A 50 -4.47 -2.19 2.08
N LEU A 51 -3.44 -3.01 2.27
CA LEU A 51 -2.55 -3.45 1.22
C LEU A 51 -2.89 -4.90 0.91
N ASP A 52 -2.94 -5.25 -0.37
CA ASP A 52 -2.91 -6.63 -0.84
C ASP A 52 -1.89 -6.77 -1.99
N ALA A 53 -1.91 -7.90 -2.69
CA ALA A 53 -0.98 -8.19 -3.78
C ALA A 53 -1.26 -7.35 -5.05
N GLU A 54 -2.45 -6.79 -5.21
CA GLU A 54 -2.91 -6.09 -6.41
C GLU A 54 -2.99 -4.58 -6.22
N GLU A 55 -3.46 -4.12 -5.06
CA GLU A 55 -3.69 -2.71 -4.78
C GLU A 55 -3.41 -2.29 -3.33
N PHE A 56 -3.06 -1.01 -3.18
CA PHE A 56 -3.03 -0.33 -1.89
C PHE A 56 -4.21 0.64 -1.84
N VAL A 57 -5.17 0.40 -0.96
CA VAL A 57 -6.34 1.27 -0.79
C VAL A 57 -6.25 2.06 0.50
N PHE A 58 -6.65 3.32 0.46
CA PHE A 58 -6.56 4.24 1.60
C PHE A 58 -7.95 4.72 1.99
N ILE A 59 -8.29 4.46 3.25
CA ILE A 59 -9.61 4.68 3.82
C ILE A 59 -9.48 5.72 4.93
N ASP A 60 -10.29 6.77 4.88
CA ASP A 60 -10.42 7.71 5.98
C ASP A 60 -11.17 7.05 7.15
N GLY A 61 -10.59 7.10 8.35
CA GLY A 61 -11.20 6.60 9.58
C GLY A 61 -12.56 7.24 9.91
N ALA A 62 -12.85 8.44 9.38
CA ALA A 62 -14.15 9.08 9.52
C ALA A 62 -15.20 8.56 8.50
N ARG A 63 -14.77 8.11 7.30
CA ARG A 63 -15.66 7.66 6.22
C ARG A 63 -15.73 6.13 6.19
N LYS A 64 -16.65 5.55 6.98
CA LYS A 64 -17.08 4.13 7.05
C LYS A 64 -16.64 3.22 5.86
N CYS A 65 -15.37 2.81 5.82
CA CYS A 65 -14.82 1.91 4.80
C CYS A 65 -14.90 2.41 3.33
N TRP A 66 -14.96 3.73 3.10
CA TRP A 66 -14.88 4.30 1.75
C TRP A 66 -13.44 4.55 1.34
N ILE A 67 -13.08 4.09 0.15
CA ILE A 67 -11.76 4.29 -0.43
C ILE A 67 -11.73 5.71 -1.03
N ASP A 68 -10.83 6.54 -0.51
CA ASP A 68 -10.62 7.89 -1.03
C ASP A 68 -9.66 7.88 -2.22
N ILE A 69 -8.68 6.97 -2.16
CA ILE A 69 -7.66 6.79 -3.19
C ILE A 69 -7.16 5.34 -3.19
N ALA A 70 -6.89 4.81 -4.38
CA ALA A 70 -6.27 3.50 -4.58
C ALA A 70 -5.01 3.63 -5.43
N TRP A 71 -3.96 2.90 -5.06
CA TRP A 71 -2.76 2.73 -5.87
C TRP A 71 -2.78 1.31 -6.44
N ARG A 72 -2.81 1.20 -7.77
CA ARG A 72 -2.99 -0.06 -8.50
C ARG A 72 -1.99 -0.18 -9.64
N ASP A 73 -2.01 -1.32 -10.31
CA ASP A 73 -1.22 -1.57 -11.52
C ASP A 73 0.27 -1.34 -11.28
N PHE A 74 0.78 -1.87 -10.17
CA PHE A 74 2.21 -1.87 -9.89
C PHE A 74 2.93 -2.74 -10.92
N HIS A 75 3.95 -2.17 -11.58
CA HIS A 75 4.77 -2.90 -12.55
C HIS A 75 6.21 -3.07 -12.06
N PRO A 76 6.47 -3.88 -11.02
CA PRO A 76 7.81 -4.08 -10.48
C PRO A 76 8.75 -4.81 -11.44
N GLN A 77 8.25 -5.43 -12.52
CA GLN A 77 9.07 -6.07 -13.56
C GLN A 77 9.63 -5.07 -14.59
N SER A 78 9.13 -3.83 -14.61
CA SER A 78 9.59 -2.80 -15.54
C SER A 78 10.92 -2.16 -15.16
N ARG A 79 11.44 -2.46 -13.96
CA ARG A 79 12.68 -1.91 -13.42
C ARG A 79 13.90 -2.74 -13.82
N ASN A 80 15.02 -2.06 -14.05
CA ASN A 80 16.31 -2.68 -14.36
C ASN A 80 17.17 -2.91 -13.10
N ALA A 81 16.82 -2.28 -11.97
CA ALA A 81 17.52 -2.43 -10.70
C ALA A 81 16.58 -2.58 -9.50
N LEU A 82 17.10 -3.11 -8.39
CA LEU A 82 16.29 -3.41 -7.19
C LEU A 82 15.87 -2.17 -6.38
N ASP A 83 16.56 -1.05 -6.56
CA ASP A 83 16.34 0.23 -5.90
C ASP A 83 15.57 1.25 -6.76
N GLU A 84 15.42 0.96 -8.06
CA GLU A 84 14.61 1.76 -8.97
C GLU A 84 13.15 1.83 -8.52
N PRO A 85 12.52 3.02 -8.54
CA PRO A 85 11.11 3.19 -8.20
C PRO A 85 10.15 2.39 -9.08
N ILE A 86 9.05 1.93 -8.49
CA ILE A 86 8.05 1.08 -9.15
C ILE A 86 6.95 1.99 -9.69
N PRO A 87 6.66 1.99 -11.00
CA PRO A 87 5.54 2.72 -11.56
C PRO A 87 4.21 2.08 -11.13
N TYR A 88 3.21 2.93 -10.91
CA TYR A 88 1.85 2.55 -10.53
C TYR A 88 0.84 3.61 -11.00
N GLN A 89 -0.45 3.27 -10.94
CA GLN A 89 -1.56 4.19 -11.18
C GLN A 89 -2.23 4.58 -9.86
N ALA A 90 -2.35 5.89 -9.60
CA ALA A 90 -3.16 6.44 -8.52
C ALA A 90 -4.55 6.80 -9.04
N LEU A 91 -5.58 6.12 -8.52
CA LEU A 91 -6.98 6.37 -8.84
C LEU A 91 -7.62 7.14 -7.69
N TYR A 92 -8.22 8.28 -8.01
CA TYR A 92 -8.83 9.19 -7.06
C TYR A 92 -10.35 9.10 -7.12
N TYR A 93 -10.97 9.00 -5.95
CA TYR A 93 -12.43 8.87 -5.80
C TYR A 93 -13.05 10.11 -5.13
N LEU A 94 -12.21 11.03 -4.64
CA LEU A 94 -12.63 12.31 -4.07
C LEU A 94 -12.10 13.50 -4.89
N PRO A 95 -12.89 14.59 -4.99
CA PRO A 95 -12.41 15.85 -5.57
C PRO A 95 -11.27 16.43 -4.70
N ASP A 96 -10.39 17.22 -5.33
CA ASP A 96 -9.30 17.98 -4.67
C ASP A 96 -8.33 17.15 -3.81
N SER A 97 -8.04 15.92 -4.23
CA SER A 97 -7.23 14.93 -3.52
C SER A 97 -5.70 15.08 -3.72
N ALA A 98 -5.24 16.19 -4.30
CA ALA A 98 -3.82 16.46 -4.52
C ALA A 98 -3.03 16.56 -3.18
N GLN A 99 -3.61 17.20 -2.17
CA GLN A 99 -2.98 17.27 -0.84
C GLN A 99 -2.95 15.90 -0.16
N LEU A 100 -3.99 15.08 -0.35
CA LEU A 100 -4.05 13.72 0.19
C LEU A 100 -2.89 12.87 -0.35
N MET A 101 -2.68 12.90 -1.67
CA MET A 101 -1.58 12.16 -2.31
C MET A 101 -0.21 12.54 -1.73
N SER A 102 0.10 13.83 -1.64
CA SER A 102 1.40 14.29 -1.11
C SER A 102 1.63 13.82 0.32
N ARG A 103 0.59 13.82 1.16
CA ARG A 103 0.68 13.34 2.53
C ARG A 103 0.86 11.82 2.58
N LEU A 104 0.11 11.06 1.77
CA LEU A 104 0.23 9.61 1.73
C LEU A 104 1.63 9.15 1.30
N GLN A 105 2.25 9.81 0.31
CA GLN A 105 3.61 9.49 -0.11
C GLN A 105 4.65 9.71 1.01
N ALA A 106 4.41 10.66 1.92
CA ALA A 106 5.29 10.92 3.06
C ALA A 106 5.00 10.01 4.27
N GLU A 107 3.73 9.71 4.52
CA GLU A 107 3.29 9.06 5.76
C GLU A 107 3.21 7.53 5.65
N LEU A 108 2.88 6.96 4.48
CA LEU A 108 2.84 5.50 4.30
C LEU A 108 4.19 4.83 4.62
N PRO A 109 5.36 5.31 4.13
CA PRO A 109 6.64 4.69 4.48
C PRO A 109 6.89 4.67 5.99
N ARG A 110 6.52 5.74 6.70
CA ARG A 110 6.66 5.84 8.16
C ARG A 110 5.78 4.82 8.86
N ALA A 111 4.51 4.73 8.46
CA ALA A 111 3.56 3.78 9.04
C ALA A 111 3.96 2.31 8.79
N LEU A 112 4.51 2.01 7.61
CA LEU A 112 5.07 0.69 7.29
C LEU A 112 6.26 0.33 8.20
N HIS A 113 7.19 1.27 8.41
CA HIS A 113 8.31 1.05 9.34
C HIS A 113 7.86 0.86 10.78
N GLU A 114 6.88 1.65 11.25
CA GLU A 114 6.30 1.48 12.58
C GLU A 114 5.61 0.11 12.75
N LEU A 115 4.93 -0.37 11.70
CA LEU A 115 4.28 -1.68 11.72
C LEU A 115 5.34 -2.80 11.74
N ALA A 116 6.35 -2.71 10.87
CA ALA A 116 7.45 -3.67 10.79
C ALA A 116 8.26 -3.76 12.10
N GLY A 117 8.42 -2.64 12.82
CA GLY A 117 9.08 -2.63 14.14
C GLY A 117 8.26 -3.26 15.26
N LYS A 118 6.93 -3.40 15.09
CA LYS A 118 6.02 -4.04 16.06
C LYS A 118 5.85 -5.53 15.80
N GLU A 119 6.07 -6.00 14.58
CA GLU A 119 6.10 -7.43 14.29
C GLU A 119 7.29 -8.07 15.02
N ARG A 120 7.00 -8.82 16.08
CA ARG A 120 7.99 -9.71 16.70
C ARG A 120 8.31 -10.80 15.68
N LEU A 121 9.57 -10.89 15.27
CA LEU A 121 10.10 -11.99 14.46
C LEU A 121 10.13 -13.26 15.32
N ASP A 122 8.96 -13.79 15.68
CA ASP A 122 8.84 -15.03 16.45
C ASP A 122 8.79 -16.22 15.48
N GLY A 123 9.94 -16.88 15.30
CA GLY A 123 10.07 -18.11 14.52
C GLY A 123 11.46 -18.29 13.92
N PRO A 124 11.83 -19.52 13.51
CA PRO A 124 13.03 -19.74 12.70
C PRO A 124 12.93 -18.93 11.40
N ALA A 125 14.05 -18.37 10.94
CA ALA A 125 14.09 -17.59 9.71
C ALA A 125 13.43 -18.37 8.55
N GLN A 126 12.40 -17.78 7.94
CA GLN A 126 11.67 -18.39 6.83
C GLN A 126 12.11 -17.74 5.52
N VAL A 127 12.46 -18.56 4.54
CA VAL A 127 12.73 -18.10 3.16
C VAL A 127 11.40 -17.74 2.50
N LEU A 128 11.20 -16.45 2.22
CA LEU A 128 10.08 -15.98 1.40
C LEU A 128 10.34 -16.37 -0.05
N LYS A 129 9.53 -17.29 -0.59
CA LYS A 129 9.58 -17.65 -2.01
C LYS A 129 8.77 -16.62 -2.79
N PHE A 130 9.46 -15.71 -3.47
CA PHE A 130 8.83 -14.85 -4.47
C PHE A 130 8.57 -15.69 -5.73
N PRO A 131 7.35 -15.71 -6.29
CA PRO A 131 7.09 -16.38 -7.55
C PRO A 131 7.93 -15.75 -8.66
N ALA A 132 8.46 -16.58 -9.56
CA ALA A 132 9.17 -16.10 -10.74
C ALA A 132 8.19 -15.31 -11.63
N PRO A 133 8.61 -14.19 -12.24
CA PRO A 133 7.78 -13.50 -13.23
C PRO A 133 7.51 -14.47 -14.39
N GLY A 134 6.22 -14.70 -14.68
CA GLY A 134 5.75 -15.49 -15.82
C GLY A 134 5.72 -14.68 -17.11
#